data_AF-A0A9J2P8K6-F1
#
_entry.id   AF-A0A9J2P8K6-F1
#
_cell.length_a   1.000
_cell.length_b   1.000
_cell.length_c   1.000
_cell.angle_alpha   90.00
_cell.angle_beta   90.00
_cell.angle_gamma   90.00
#
_symmetry.space_group_name_H-M   'P 1'
#
loop_
_entity.id
_entity.type
_entity.pdbx_description
1 polymer ?
#
loop_
_entity_poly.entity_id
_entity_poly.type
_entity_poly.pdbx_seq_one_letter_code
_entity_poly.pdbx_strand_id
1 'polypeptide(L)'
;MLHAALEEPVAIQMDQCRDIVHHSGCDLEIQMESLKKKCASKSEAILSLSQQLTSSQEQMNRYKKAAECFEKRMQQAEQSCKAVMQEYASFEIESIKEKETLTKENERLRQDVQRLVAENSSYKAEVKDIRSECKALRQKLARFEVEKYRKNEAASEQIPNATTAESFHEDGVTSRRGSMLLETFEKINAQIVDDIDGVLAENRYLKARLENAQEETGLTRAALKKYRRMVKGKIVGRSNSIEEEPYLANGERTTFGAYTAEQISRVLGSKSLELNDGDYRSLSAALLESCSDKLIALTHQRNANKILGRRVTELEAQLLQRNSEDKSPDRLQSKRVPFISVSVGVQCDVDQPTSIN
;
A
#
# COMPACT_ATOMS: atom_id res chain seq x y z
N MET A 1 13.40 -133.99 18.18
CA MET A 1 14.57 -133.11 17.97
C MET A 1 14.55 -132.32 16.65
N LEU A 2 13.60 -132.56 15.72
CA LEU A 2 13.51 -131.82 14.45
C LEU A 2 12.64 -130.54 14.48
N HIS A 3 11.80 -130.35 15.49
CA HIS A 3 10.93 -129.16 15.61
C HIS A 3 11.65 -127.89 16.09
N ALA A 4 12.65 -128.03 16.97
CA ALA A 4 13.38 -126.89 17.53
C ALA A 4 14.38 -126.24 16.54
N ALA A 5 14.80 -126.95 15.48
CA ALA A 5 15.78 -126.45 14.52
C ALA A 5 15.17 -125.54 13.42
N LEU A 6 13.84 -125.47 13.32
CA LEU A 6 13.11 -124.64 12.34
C LEU A 6 12.41 -123.42 12.97
N GLU A 7 12.23 -123.38 14.28
CA GLU A 7 11.55 -122.26 14.98
C GLU A 7 12.49 -121.06 15.23
N GLU A 8 13.77 -121.30 15.52
CA GLU A 8 14.79 -120.26 15.74
C GLU A 8 15.03 -119.34 14.50
N PRO A 9 15.20 -119.85 13.27
CA PRO A 9 15.39 -119.00 12.10
C PRO A 9 14.13 -118.21 11.71
N VAL A 10 12.93 -118.73 11.99
CA VAL A 10 11.66 -118.03 11.70
C VAL A 10 11.44 -116.88 12.70
N ALA A 11 11.76 -117.07 13.98
CA ALA A 11 11.68 -116.00 14.98
C ALA A 11 12.64 -114.84 14.65
N ILE A 12 13.88 -115.13 14.26
CA ILE A 12 14.87 -114.12 13.84
C ILE A 12 14.42 -113.38 12.59
N GLN A 13 13.83 -114.07 11.61
CA GLN A 13 13.28 -113.42 10.41
C GLN A 13 12.07 -112.53 10.72
N MET A 14 11.20 -112.96 11.64
CA MET A 14 10.05 -112.16 12.07
C MET A 14 10.46 -110.90 12.84
N ASP A 15 11.49 -110.98 13.67
CA ASP A 15 12.06 -109.82 14.37
C ASP A 15 12.77 -108.88 13.39
N GLN A 16 13.53 -109.40 12.43
CA GLN A 16 14.12 -108.58 11.35
C GLN A 16 13.06 -107.88 10.50
N CYS A 17 11.98 -108.58 10.14
CA CYS A 17 10.85 -107.96 9.43
C CYS A 17 10.16 -106.90 10.28
N ARG A 18 10.00 -107.13 11.60
CA ARG A 18 9.43 -106.15 12.53
C ARG A 18 10.31 -104.90 12.64
N ASP A 19 11.62 -105.08 12.73
CA ASP A 19 12.58 -103.98 12.81
C ASP A 19 12.61 -103.18 11.51
N ILE A 20 12.60 -103.83 10.35
CA ILE A 20 12.54 -103.15 9.05
C ILE A 20 11.23 -102.35 8.91
N VAL A 21 10.09 -102.92 9.30
CA VAL A 21 8.79 -102.24 9.26
C VAL A 21 8.77 -101.06 10.24
N HIS A 22 9.32 -101.22 11.45
CA HIS A 22 9.41 -100.15 12.43
C HIS A 22 10.32 -99.02 11.95
N HIS A 23 11.52 -99.33 11.43
CA HIS A 23 12.45 -98.33 10.92
C HIS A 23 11.87 -97.58 9.71
N SER A 24 11.26 -98.31 8.78
CA SER A 24 10.58 -97.72 7.61
C SER A 24 9.40 -96.84 8.03
N GLY A 25 8.65 -97.25 9.07
CA GLY A 25 7.57 -96.46 9.66
C GLY A 25 8.08 -95.17 10.32
N CYS A 26 9.16 -95.25 11.10
CA CYS A 26 9.81 -94.08 11.70
C CYS A 26 10.35 -93.12 10.65
N ASP A 27 11.00 -93.62 9.58
CA ASP A 27 11.50 -92.78 8.49
C ASP A 27 10.37 -92.05 7.75
N LEU A 28 9.25 -92.74 7.49
CA LEU A 28 8.05 -92.14 6.92
C LEU A 28 7.45 -91.06 7.83
N GLU A 29 7.43 -91.28 9.13
CA GLU A 29 6.92 -90.32 10.11
C GLU A 29 7.79 -89.05 10.17
N ILE A 30 9.12 -89.20 10.16
CA ILE A 30 10.08 -88.08 10.09
C ILE A 30 9.91 -87.29 8.79
N GLN A 31 9.76 -87.98 7.66
CA GLN A 31 9.51 -87.34 6.36
C GLN A 31 8.18 -86.59 6.34
N MET A 32 7.11 -87.17 6.90
CA MET A 32 5.80 -86.54 6.99
C MET A 32 5.86 -85.28 7.86
N GLU A 33 6.55 -85.32 8.99
CA GLU A 33 6.72 -84.17 9.88
C GLU A 33 7.56 -83.06 9.23
N SER A 34 8.62 -83.42 8.49
CA SER A 34 9.41 -82.47 7.69
C SER A 34 8.57 -81.77 6.61
N LEU A 35 7.71 -82.52 5.92
CA LEU A 35 6.79 -81.96 4.92
C LEU A 35 5.73 -81.07 5.54
N LYS A 36 5.17 -81.43 6.70
CA LYS A 36 4.22 -80.58 7.44
C LYS A 36 4.86 -79.24 7.83
N LYS A 37 6.08 -79.25 8.38
CA LYS A 37 6.82 -78.02 8.73
C LYS A 37 7.08 -77.15 7.50
N LYS A 38 7.50 -77.74 6.38
CA LYS A 38 7.68 -77.02 5.10
C LYS A 38 6.37 -76.45 4.56
N CYS A 39 5.26 -77.16 4.73
CA CYS A 39 3.94 -76.68 4.29
C CYS A 39 3.48 -75.50 5.15
N ALA A 40 3.69 -75.57 6.47
CA ALA A 40 3.39 -74.49 7.39
C ALA A 40 4.22 -73.23 7.08
N SER A 41 5.53 -73.37 6.92
CA SER A 41 6.41 -72.23 6.62
C SER A 41 6.09 -71.58 5.28
N LYS A 42 5.73 -72.37 4.27
CA LYS A 42 5.28 -71.85 2.97
C LYS A 42 3.94 -71.12 3.07
N SER A 43 2.99 -71.67 3.84
CA SER A 43 1.70 -71.03 4.09
C SER A 43 1.88 -69.67 4.77
N GLU A 44 2.73 -69.59 5.79
CA GLU A 44 3.06 -68.33 6.47
C GLU A 44 3.73 -67.32 5.53
N ALA A 45 4.68 -67.77 4.69
CA ALA A 45 5.31 -66.90 3.69
C ALA A 45 4.31 -66.35 2.67
N ILE A 46 3.35 -67.16 2.21
CA ILE A 46 2.29 -66.73 1.29
C ILE A 46 1.38 -65.68 1.97
N LEU A 47 1.03 -65.87 3.24
CA LEU A 47 0.24 -64.89 3.99
C LEU A 47 0.99 -63.56 4.14
N SER A 48 2.27 -63.61 4.51
CA SER A 48 3.11 -62.40 4.62
C SER A 48 3.23 -61.67 3.28
N LEU A 49 3.49 -62.38 2.18
CA LEU A 49 3.56 -61.78 0.84
C LEU A 49 2.21 -61.20 0.42
N SER A 50 1.11 -61.87 0.74
CA SER A 50 -0.24 -61.39 0.46
C SER A 50 -0.52 -60.08 1.20
N GLN A 51 -0.14 -59.99 2.48
CA GLN A 51 -0.27 -58.76 3.27
C GLN A 51 0.63 -57.62 2.74
N GLN A 52 1.85 -57.92 2.32
CA GLN A 52 2.73 -56.94 1.71
C GLN A 52 2.16 -56.42 0.38
N LEU A 53 1.62 -57.32 -0.45
CA LEU A 53 0.99 -56.96 -1.72
C LEU A 53 -0.23 -56.05 -1.51
N THR A 54 -1.09 -56.34 -0.54
CA THR A 54 -2.23 -55.46 -0.22
C THR A 54 -1.76 -54.10 0.28
N SER A 55 -0.75 -54.05 1.15
CA SER A 55 -0.20 -52.78 1.64
C SER A 55 0.42 -51.94 0.52
N SER A 56 1.13 -52.57 -0.41
CA SER A 56 1.71 -51.92 -1.59
C SER A 56 0.63 -51.39 -2.52
N GLN A 57 -0.45 -52.16 -2.71
CA GLN A 57 -1.58 -51.75 -3.54
C GLN A 57 -2.30 -50.52 -2.94
N GLU A 58 -2.48 -50.49 -1.63
CA GLU A 58 -3.05 -49.33 -0.94
C GLU A 58 -2.15 -48.09 -1.08
N GLN A 59 -0.84 -48.25 -0.92
CA GLN A 59 0.12 -47.15 -1.12
C GLN A 59 0.08 -46.62 -2.54
N MET A 60 0.09 -47.49 -3.55
CA MET A 60 -0.05 -47.11 -4.95
C MET A 60 -1.33 -46.31 -5.20
N ASN A 61 -2.46 -46.77 -4.65
CA ASN A 61 -3.74 -46.06 -4.77
C ASN A 61 -3.71 -44.68 -4.08
N ARG A 62 -3.02 -44.54 -2.94
CA ARG A 62 -2.82 -43.25 -2.26
C ARG A 62 -1.98 -42.31 -3.12
N TYR A 63 -0.88 -42.77 -3.68
CA TYR A 63 -0.02 -41.97 -4.57
C TYR A 63 -0.74 -41.55 -5.85
N LYS A 64 -1.56 -42.44 -6.43
CA LYS A 64 -2.38 -42.11 -7.60
C LYS A 64 -3.37 -40.98 -7.29
N LYS A 65 -4.11 -41.07 -6.19
CA LYS A 65 -5.03 -40.00 -5.75
C LYS A 65 -4.30 -38.69 -5.45
N ALA A 66 -3.12 -38.77 -4.84
CA ALA A 66 -2.29 -37.59 -4.58
C ALA A 66 -1.86 -36.93 -5.89
N ALA A 67 -1.38 -37.70 -6.87
CA ALA A 67 -0.98 -37.21 -8.18
C ALA A 67 -2.14 -36.50 -8.92
N GLU A 68 -3.32 -37.12 -8.97
CA GLU A 68 -4.52 -36.53 -9.56
C GLU A 68 -4.93 -35.20 -8.87
N CYS A 69 -4.74 -35.11 -7.55
CA CYS A 69 -4.98 -33.88 -6.79
C CYS A 69 -3.95 -32.78 -7.13
N PHE A 70 -2.68 -33.16 -7.23
CA PHE A 70 -1.62 -32.23 -7.65
C PHE A 70 -1.85 -31.70 -9.06
N GLU A 71 -2.21 -32.55 -10.01
CA GLU A 71 -2.52 -32.14 -11.39
C GLU A 71 -3.66 -31.12 -11.45
N LYS A 72 -4.75 -31.36 -10.72
CA LYS A 72 -5.88 -30.41 -10.64
C LYS A 72 -5.46 -29.06 -10.05
N ARG A 73 -4.66 -29.07 -8.98
CA ARG A 73 -4.16 -27.83 -8.36
C ARG A 73 -3.20 -27.08 -9.28
N MET A 74 -2.36 -27.80 -10.02
CA MET A 74 -1.46 -27.20 -11.00
C MET A 74 -2.24 -26.54 -12.14
N GLN A 75 -3.26 -27.20 -12.69
CA GLN A 75 -4.13 -26.63 -13.72
C GLN A 75 -4.86 -25.38 -13.22
N GLN A 76 -5.37 -25.38 -11.99
CA GLN A 76 -5.99 -24.21 -11.38
C GLN A 76 -4.99 -23.05 -11.22
N ALA A 77 -3.76 -23.34 -10.78
CA ALA A 77 -2.71 -22.33 -10.66
C ALA A 77 -2.31 -21.74 -12.03
N GLU A 78 -2.22 -22.57 -13.07
CA GLU A 78 -1.97 -22.11 -14.44
C GLU A 78 -3.08 -21.20 -14.97
N GLN A 79 -4.35 -21.55 -14.72
CA GLN A 79 -5.50 -20.73 -15.10
C GLN A 79 -5.50 -19.38 -14.37
N SER A 80 -5.22 -19.39 -13.05
CA SER A 80 -5.11 -18.17 -12.25
C SER A 80 -3.97 -17.28 -12.75
N CYS A 81 -2.81 -17.86 -13.07
CA CYS A 81 -1.68 -17.11 -13.65
C CYS A 81 -2.05 -16.47 -14.99
N LYS A 82 -2.75 -17.20 -15.88
CA LYS A 82 -3.24 -16.66 -17.15
C LYS A 82 -4.21 -15.50 -16.97
N ALA A 83 -5.15 -15.61 -16.02
CA ALA A 83 -6.10 -14.53 -15.72
C ALA A 83 -5.36 -13.27 -15.24
N VAL A 84 -4.43 -13.42 -14.29
CA VAL A 84 -3.61 -12.32 -13.78
C VAL A 84 -2.81 -11.66 -14.91
N MET A 85 -2.17 -12.43 -15.79
CA MET A 85 -1.43 -11.87 -16.94
C MET A 85 -2.34 -11.06 -17.88
N GLN A 86 -3.57 -11.51 -18.11
CA GLN A 86 -4.54 -10.77 -18.94
C GLN A 86 -4.97 -9.46 -18.29
N GLU A 87 -5.23 -9.47 -16.97
CA GLU A 87 -5.54 -8.25 -16.21
C GLU A 87 -4.38 -7.25 -16.27
N TYR A 88 -3.14 -7.69 -16.06
CA TYR A 88 -1.96 -6.82 -16.20
C TYR A 88 -1.84 -6.21 -17.59
N ALA A 89 -2.04 -7.00 -18.65
CA ALA A 89 -2.00 -6.49 -20.01
C ALA A 89 -3.11 -5.46 -20.28
N SER A 90 -4.32 -5.68 -19.75
CA SER A 90 -5.42 -4.72 -19.88
C SER A 90 -5.13 -3.41 -19.13
N PHE A 91 -4.58 -3.49 -17.93
CA PHE A 91 -4.19 -2.35 -17.12
C PHE A 91 -3.08 -1.53 -17.78
N GLU A 92 -2.09 -2.20 -18.38
CA GLU A 92 -1.00 -1.51 -19.09
C GLU A 92 -1.52 -0.71 -20.28
N ILE A 93 -2.44 -1.27 -21.07
CA ILE A 93 -3.08 -0.57 -22.18
C ILE A 93 -3.88 0.65 -21.69
N GLU A 94 -4.65 0.50 -20.60
CA GLU A 94 -5.45 1.59 -20.04
C GLU A 94 -4.57 2.70 -19.46
N SER A 95 -3.50 2.34 -18.76
CA SER A 95 -2.52 3.30 -18.23
C SER A 95 -1.82 4.09 -19.35
N ILE A 96 -1.47 3.44 -20.46
CA ILE A 96 -0.90 4.13 -21.63
C ILE A 96 -1.91 5.12 -22.22
N LYS A 97 -3.18 4.72 -22.39
CA LYS A 97 -4.24 5.61 -22.89
C LYS A 97 -4.46 6.82 -21.99
N GLU A 98 -4.53 6.62 -20.68
CA GLU A 98 -4.69 7.70 -19.70
C GLU A 98 -3.48 8.64 -19.72
N LYS A 99 -2.26 8.10 -19.83
CA LYS A 99 -1.06 8.93 -19.98
C LYS A 99 -1.12 9.79 -21.24
N GLU A 100 -1.58 9.24 -22.37
CA GLU A 100 -1.72 9.99 -23.62
C GLU A 100 -2.77 11.11 -23.52
N THR A 101 -3.91 10.87 -22.87
CA THR A 101 -4.95 11.90 -22.69
C THR A 101 -4.44 13.03 -21.80
N LEU A 102 -3.82 12.71 -20.67
CA LEU A 102 -3.22 13.69 -19.75
C LEU A 102 -2.10 14.49 -20.42
N THR A 103 -1.32 13.85 -21.31
CA THR A 103 -0.27 14.54 -22.07
C THR A 103 -0.87 15.56 -23.04
N LYS A 104 -1.92 15.18 -23.77
CA LYS A 104 -2.63 16.09 -24.70
C LYS A 104 -3.29 17.26 -23.95
N GLU A 105 -3.89 16.99 -22.80
CA GLU A 105 -4.50 18.03 -21.97
C GLU A 105 -3.46 19.01 -21.40
N ASN A 106 -2.32 18.51 -20.91
CA ASN A 106 -1.21 19.36 -20.48
C ASN A 106 -0.69 20.26 -21.59
N GLU A 107 -0.56 19.74 -22.81
CA GLU A 107 -0.10 20.52 -23.96
C GLU A 107 -1.10 21.63 -24.31
N ARG A 108 -2.40 21.33 -24.28
CA ARG A 108 -3.47 22.32 -24.49
C ARG A 108 -3.43 23.42 -23.42
N LEU A 109 -3.33 23.04 -22.15
CA LEU A 109 -3.27 24.00 -21.04
C LEU A 109 -2.02 24.89 -21.14
N ARG A 110 -0.88 24.35 -21.57
CA ARG A 110 0.34 25.14 -21.83
C ARG A 110 0.13 26.18 -22.93
N GLN A 111 -0.54 25.81 -24.01
CA GLN A 111 -0.88 26.74 -25.10
C GLN A 111 -1.84 27.85 -24.64
N ASP A 112 -2.85 27.50 -23.84
CA ASP A 112 -3.81 28.47 -23.30
C ASP A 112 -3.11 29.45 -22.32
N VAL A 113 -2.22 28.95 -21.45
CA VAL A 113 -1.39 29.81 -20.58
C VAL A 113 -0.51 30.74 -21.41
N GLN A 114 0.15 30.24 -22.45
CA GLN A 114 0.99 31.06 -23.32
C GLN A 114 0.18 32.18 -24.00
N ARG A 115 -1.04 31.86 -24.46
CA ARG A 115 -1.96 32.84 -25.08
C ARG A 115 -2.36 33.92 -24.07
N LEU A 116 -2.79 33.54 -22.87
CA LEU A 116 -3.21 34.48 -21.83
C LEU A 116 -2.06 35.38 -21.35
N VAL A 117 -0.83 34.86 -21.34
CA VAL A 117 0.37 35.65 -21.04
C VAL A 117 0.63 36.69 -22.11
N ALA A 118 0.54 36.32 -23.39
CA ALA A 118 0.69 37.27 -24.51
C ALA A 118 -0.40 38.35 -24.48
N GLU A 119 -1.65 37.96 -24.22
CA GLU A 119 -2.79 38.89 -24.11
C GLU A 119 -2.60 39.88 -22.95
N ASN A 120 -2.21 39.38 -21.77
CA ASN A 120 -1.88 40.24 -20.63
C ASN A 120 -0.74 41.21 -20.92
N SER A 121 0.28 40.78 -21.67
CA SER A 121 1.37 41.65 -22.09
C SER A 121 0.87 42.78 -23.00
N SER A 122 -0.06 42.46 -23.91
CA SER A 122 -0.70 43.45 -24.79
C SER A 122 -1.52 44.46 -23.99
N TYR A 123 -2.39 44.01 -23.08
CA TYR A 123 -3.18 44.91 -22.23
C TYR A 123 -2.30 45.80 -21.35
N LYS A 124 -1.18 45.27 -20.83
CA LYS A 124 -0.22 46.08 -20.07
C LYS A 124 0.41 47.19 -20.92
N ALA A 125 0.71 46.92 -22.19
CA ALA A 125 1.22 47.91 -23.12
C ALA A 125 0.16 49.00 -23.40
N GLU A 126 -1.07 48.60 -23.71
CA GLU A 126 -2.18 49.52 -23.95
C GLU A 126 -2.46 50.43 -22.73
N VAL A 127 -2.48 49.86 -21.53
CA VAL A 127 -2.62 50.63 -20.28
C VAL A 127 -1.49 51.65 -20.12
N LYS A 128 -0.25 51.30 -20.51
CA LYS A 128 0.89 52.21 -20.46
C LYS A 128 0.72 53.36 -21.45
N ASP A 129 0.27 53.07 -22.66
CA ASP A 129 0.05 54.05 -23.72
C ASP A 129 -1.07 55.03 -23.33
N ILE A 130 -2.23 54.53 -22.89
CA ILE A 130 -3.35 55.35 -22.39
C ILE A 130 -2.91 56.24 -21.23
N ARG A 131 -2.14 55.71 -20.27
CA ARG A 131 -1.60 56.52 -19.16
C ARG A 131 -0.70 57.65 -19.65
N SER A 132 0.11 57.39 -20.68
CA SER A 132 0.98 58.40 -21.29
C SER A 132 0.18 59.50 -21.99
N GLU A 133 -0.87 59.14 -22.73
CA GLU A 133 -1.78 60.07 -23.40
C GLU A 133 -2.57 60.91 -22.40
N CYS A 134 -3.13 60.30 -21.35
CA CYS A 134 -3.79 61.02 -20.27
C CYS A 134 -2.86 62.05 -19.61
N LYS A 135 -1.59 61.70 -19.40
CA LYS A 135 -0.60 62.65 -18.87
C LYS A 135 -0.37 63.83 -19.82
N ALA A 136 -0.24 63.57 -21.11
CA ALA A 136 -0.09 64.62 -22.13
C ALA A 136 -1.32 65.54 -22.21
N LEU A 137 -2.53 64.97 -22.15
CA LEU A 137 -3.79 65.72 -22.14
C LEU A 137 -3.91 66.59 -20.89
N ARG A 138 -3.60 66.06 -19.69
CA ARG A 138 -3.56 66.87 -18.45
C ARG A 138 -2.60 68.05 -18.56
N GLN A 139 -1.41 67.82 -19.14
CA GLN A 139 -0.44 68.90 -19.33
C GLN A 139 -0.92 69.96 -20.34
N LYS A 140 -1.59 69.54 -21.42
CA LYS A 140 -2.21 70.46 -22.38
C LYS A 140 -3.31 71.29 -21.69
N LEU A 141 -4.19 70.66 -20.92
CA LEU A 141 -5.26 71.34 -20.19
C LEU A 141 -4.71 72.40 -19.24
N ALA A 142 -3.68 72.06 -18.45
CA ALA A 142 -3.01 73.00 -17.56
C ALA A 142 -2.39 74.19 -18.32
N ARG A 143 -1.78 73.96 -19.49
CA ARG A 143 -1.26 75.06 -20.34
C ARG A 143 -2.39 75.97 -20.83
N PHE A 144 -3.51 75.38 -21.29
CA PHE A 144 -4.67 76.15 -21.73
C PHE A 144 -5.28 76.98 -20.59
N GLU A 145 -5.36 76.43 -19.38
CA GLU A 145 -5.84 77.17 -18.20
C GLU A 145 -4.92 78.34 -17.87
N VAL A 146 -3.59 78.14 -17.82
CA VAL A 146 -2.61 79.22 -17.59
C VAL A 146 -2.72 80.31 -18.66
N GLU A 147 -2.84 79.93 -19.93
CA GLU A 147 -3.00 80.88 -21.04
C GLU A 147 -4.31 81.67 -20.95
N LYS A 148 -5.40 81.02 -20.50
CA LYS A 148 -6.68 81.65 -20.23
C LYS A 148 -6.57 82.66 -19.08
N TYR A 149 -5.90 82.31 -17.98
CA TYR A 149 -5.67 83.22 -16.86
C TYR A 149 -4.84 84.43 -17.28
N ARG A 150 -3.77 84.24 -18.08
CA ARG A 150 -2.97 85.35 -18.62
C ARG A 150 -3.76 86.32 -19.49
N LYS A 151 -4.66 85.81 -20.35
CA LYS A 151 -5.54 86.65 -21.17
C LYS A 151 -6.59 87.38 -20.35
N ASN A 152 -7.09 86.76 -19.28
CA ASN A 152 -8.00 87.40 -18.34
C ASN A 152 -7.29 88.46 -17.46
N GLU A 153 -6.04 88.25 -17.06
CA GLU A 153 -5.21 89.28 -16.41
C GLU A 153 -4.96 90.47 -17.34
N ALA A 154 -4.58 90.21 -18.60
CA ALA A 154 -4.40 91.26 -19.61
C ALA A 154 -5.70 92.01 -19.94
N ALA A 155 -6.86 91.37 -19.80
CA ALA A 155 -8.17 92.01 -19.93
C ALA A 155 -8.60 92.76 -18.66
N SER A 156 -8.02 92.45 -17.49
CA SER A 156 -8.36 93.06 -16.19
C SER A 156 -7.56 94.33 -15.87
N GLU A 157 -6.47 94.62 -16.59
CA GLU A 157 -5.76 95.91 -16.46
C GLU A 157 -6.51 97.09 -17.12
N GLN A 158 -7.65 96.83 -17.76
CA GLN A 158 -8.56 97.83 -18.29
C GLN A 158 -9.97 97.62 -17.72
N ILE A 159 -10.26 98.27 -16.57
CA ILE A 159 -11.57 98.65 -15.97
C ILE A 159 -11.60 98.32 -14.45
N PRO A 160 -11.91 99.29 -13.56
CA PRO A 160 -11.99 99.06 -12.11
C PRO A 160 -13.41 98.71 -11.61
N ASN A 161 -13.43 98.07 -10.43
CA ASN A 161 -14.55 97.83 -9.51
C ASN A 161 -15.69 96.90 -9.96
N ALA A 162 -15.84 95.77 -9.24
CA ALA A 162 -17.09 95.45 -8.54
C ALA A 162 -16.88 94.30 -7.54
N THR A 163 -17.33 94.58 -6.32
CA THR A 163 -17.63 93.66 -5.23
C THR A 163 -18.59 92.56 -5.67
N THR A 164 -18.23 91.29 -5.47
CA THR A 164 -19.23 90.28 -5.11
C THR A 164 -18.58 89.18 -4.28
N ALA A 165 -18.98 89.13 -3.02
CA ALA A 165 -18.84 87.94 -2.20
C ALA A 165 -19.72 86.85 -2.81
N GLU A 166 -19.11 85.82 -3.37
CA GLU A 166 -19.80 84.54 -3.61
C GLU A 166 -19.26 83.54 -2.60
N SER A 167 -20.06 83.36 -1.54
CA SER A 167 -20.02 82.21 -0.67
C SER A 167 -20.20 80.95 -1.51
N PHE A 168 -19.11 80.20 -1.70
CA PHE A 168 -19.21 78.82 -2.15
C PHE A 168 -19.91 78.00 -1.06
N HIS A 169 -21.17 77.65 -1.33
CA HIS A 169 -21.79 76.50 -0.69
C HIS A 169 -20.92 75.28 -1.01
N GLU A 170 -20.22 74.73 -0.02
CA GLU A 170 -19.77 73.35 -0.10
C GLU A 170 -21.00 72.47 -0.25
N ASP A 171 -21.20 71.96 -1.46
CA ASP A 171 -22.22 70.96 -1.74
C ASP A 171 -22.04 69.77 -0.79
N GLY A 172 -23.00 69.56 0.11
CA GLY A 172 -23.07 68.34 0.94
C GLY A 172 -23.17 67.04 0.12
N VAL A 173 -23.27 67.14 -1.22
CA VAL A 173 -23.29 66.03 -2.18
C VAL A 173 -21.88 65.50 -2.46
N THR A 174 -20.84 66.34 -2.52
CA THR A 174 -19.44 65.92 -2.70
C THR A 174 -18.90 65.23 -1.45
N SER A 175 -19.28 65.70 -0.25
CA SER A 175 -18.94 65.05 1.02
C SER A 175 -19.60 63.67 1.18
N ARG A 176 -20.89 63.52 0.82
CA ARG A 176 -21.56 62.20 0.80
C ARG A 176 -20.97 61.25 -0.24
N ARG A 177 -20.62 61.73 -1.44
CA ARG A 177 -19.94 60.92 -2.46
C ARG A 177 -18.54 60.50 -2.02
N GLY A 178 -17.78 61.38 -1.39
CA GLY A 178 -16.47 61.09 -0.80
C GLY A 178 -16.56 60.04 0.32
N SER A 179 -17.54 60.17 1.21
CA SER A 179 -17.83 59.19 2.26
C SER A 179 -18.22 57.82 1.68
N MET A 180 -19.07 57.79 0.65
CA MET A 180 -19.52 56.55 0.02
C MET A 180 -18.38 55.86 -0.75
N LEU A 181 -17.52 56.64 -1.42
CA LEU A 181 -16.31 56.12 -2.06
C LEU A 181 -15.33 55.55 -1.04
N LEU A 182 -15.11 56.22 0.09
CA LEU A 182 -14.25 55.73 1.16
C LEU A 182 -14.79 54.42 1.75
N GLU A 183 -16.09 54.35 2.03
CA GLU A 183 -16.73 53.13 2.54
C GLU A 183 -16.66 51.97 1.54
N THR A 184 -16.82 52.24 0.23
CA THR A 184 -16.62 51.20 -0.80
C THR A 184 -15.17 50.76 -0.92
N PHE A 185 -14.22 51.68 -0.73
CA PHE A 185 -12.79 51.38 -0.80
C PHE A 185 -12.35 50.55 0.40
N GLU A 186 -12.86 50.87 1.60
CA GLU A 186 -12.63 50.09 2.83
C GLU A 186 -13.22 48.67 2.72
N LYS A 187 -14.43 48.52 2.16
CA LYS A 187 -15.04 47.20 1.90
C LYS A 187 -14.25 46.37 0.90
N ILE A 188 -13.81 47.00 -0.20
CA ILE A 188 -12.98 46.32 -1.21
C ILE A 188 -11.63 45.91 -0.61
N ASN A 189 -11.00 46.78 0.18
CA ASN A 189 -9.76 46.44 0.87
C ASN A 189 -9.93 45.30 1.88
N ALA A 190 -11.00 45.30 2.67
CA ALA A 190 -11.30 44.22 3.60
C ALA A 190 -11.46 42.88 2.87
N GLN A 191 -12.23 42.88 1.77
CA GLN A 191 -12.40 41.68 0.92
C GLN A 191 -11.08 41.19 0.33
N ILE A 192 -10.22 42.10 -0.16
CA ILE A 192 -8.90 41.74 -0.70
C ILE A 192 -8.02 41.13 0.39
N VAL A 193 -8.04 41.67 1.60
CA VAL A 193 -7.26 41.14 2.74
C VAL A 193 -7.75 39.75 3.11
N ASP A 194 -9.06 39.53 3.20
CA ASP A 194 -9.65 38.21 3.50
C ASP A 194 -9.31 37.17 2.42
N ASP A 195 -9.37 37.57 1.14
CA ASP A 195 -9.02 36.71 0.02
C ASP A 195 -7.52 36.33 0.05
N ILE A 196 -6.64 37.29 0.37
CA ILE A 196 -5.20 37.04 0.52
C ILE A 196 -4.93 36.09 1.70
N ASP A 197 -5.57 36.29 2.84
CA ASP A 197 -5.41 35.43 4.01
C ASP A 197 -5.93 34.00 3.75
N GLY A 198 -7.04 33.86 3.00
CA GLY A 198 -7.56 32.59 2.52
C GLY A 198 -6.56 31.85 1.62
N VAL A 199 -5.98 32.56 0.64
CA VAL A 199 -4.94 32.02 -0.25
C VAL A 199 -3.68 31.63 0.54
N LEU A 200 -3.25 32.43 1.51
CA LEU A 200 -2.09 32.13 2.35
C LEU A 200 -2.32 30.89 3.24
N ALA A 201 -3.51 30.75 3.82
CA ALA A 201 -3.90 29.57 4.59
C ALA A 201 -3.88 28.30 3.74
N GLU A 202 -4.45 28.36 2.53
CA GLU A 202 -4.40 27.26 1.57
C GLU A 202 -2.97 26.94 1.15
N ASN A 203 -2.15 27.96 0.87
CA ASN A 203 -0.75 27.78 0.51
C ASN A 203 0.07 27.11 1.63
N ARG A 204 -0.18 27.48 2.91
CA ARG A 204 0.44 26.84 4.07
C ARG A 204 0.05 25.37 4.19
N TYR A 205 -1.23 25.05 4.02
CA TYR A 205 -1.72 23.67 4.04
C TYR A 205 -1.15 22.83 2.90
N LEU A 206 -1.16 23.35 1.66
CA LEU A 206 -0.64 22.66 0.49
C LEU A 206 0.87 22.41 0.61
N LYS A 207 1.65 23.36 1.15
CA LYS A 207 3.08 23.17 1.45
C LYS A 207 3.31 22.05 2.46
N ALA A 208 2.60 22.05 3.58
CA ALA A 208 2.73 21.00 4.60
C ALA A 208 2.33 19.62 4.04
N ARG A 209 1.29 19.55 3.19
CA ARG A 209 0.87 18.32 2.53
C ARG A 209 1.90 17.81 1.52
N LEU A 210 2.53 18.73 0.77
CA LEU A 210 3.59 18.40 -0.19
C LEU A 210 4.83 17.85 0.52
N GLU A 211 5.26 18.49 1.62
CA GLU A 211 6.40 18.04 2.43
C GLU A 211 6.15 16.64 3.01
N ASN A 212 4.97 16.39 3.60
CA ASN A 212 4.60 15.07 4.10
C ASN A 212 4.59 14.00 2.98
N ALA A 213 4.06 14.35 1.79
CA ALA A 213 4.10 13.43 0.65
C ALA A 213 5.54 13.16 0.17
N GLN A 214 6.42 14.16 0.20
CA GLN A 214 7.84 13.97 -0.13
C GLN A 214 8.53 13.02 0.86
N GLU A 215 8.27 13.15 2.16
CA GLU A 215 8.77 12.21 3.17
C GLU A 215 8.26 10.78 2.91
N GLU A 216 6.96 10.60 2.65
CA GLU A 216 6.36 9.30 2.32
C GLU A 216 6.96 8.67 1.06
N THR A 217 7.20 9.46 0.01
CA THR A 217 7.89 8.98 -1.20
C THR A 217 9.35 8.61 -0.94
N GLY A 218 10.02 9.32 -0.02
CA GLY A 218 11.38 8.99 0.42
C GLY A 218 11.45 7.64 1.13
N LEU A 219 10.51 7.39 2.04
CA LEU A 219 10.43 6.16 2.83
C LEU A 219 10.03 4.96 1.99
N THR A 220 9.04 5.11 1.13
CA THR A 220 8.65 4.05 0.18
C THR A 220 9.82 3.71 -0.75
N ARG A 221 10.57 4.69 -1.23
CA ARG A 221 11.79 4.47 -2.02
C ARG A 221 12.88 3.74 -1.22
N ALA A 222 13.08 4.10 0.05
CA ALA A 222 14.03 3.43 0.93
C ALA A 222 13.61 1.97 1.21
N ALA A 223 12.33 1.73 1.48
CA ALA A 223 11.75 0.41 1.67
C ALA A 223 11.88 -0.44 0.39
N LEU A 224 11.54 0.10 -0.78
CA LEU A 224 11.71 -0.58 -2.06
C LEU A 224 13.18 -0.90 -2.34
N LYS A 225 14.12 -0.01 -2.01
CA LYS A 225 15.56 -0.28 -2.14
C LYS A 225 15.99 -1.44 -1.22
N LYS A 226 15.48 -1.49 0.02
CA LYS A 226 15.69 -2.59 0.96
C LYS A 226 15.12 -3.92 0.44
N TYR A 227 13.84 -3.94 0.03
CA TYR A 227 13.21 -5.13 -0.56
C TYR A 227 13.92 -5.61 -1.83
N ARG A 228 14.35 -4.68 -2.70
CA ARG A 228 15.12 -4.99 -3.91
C ARG A 228 16.47 -5.64 -3.57
N ARG A 229 17.18 -5.18 -2.53
CA ARG A 229 18.43 -5.81 -2.07
C ARG A 229 18.19 -7.23 -1.58
N MET A 230 17.14 -7.44 -0.78
CA MET A 230 16.77 -8.76 -0.28
C MET A 230 16.41 -9.73 -1.42
N VAL A 231 15.66 -9.27 -2.43
CA VAL A 231 15.34 -10.09 -3.61
C VAL A 231 16.59 -10.39 -4.44
N LYS A 232 17.47 -9.41 -4.66
CA LYS A 232 18.74 -9.62 -5.38
C LYS A 232 19.67 -10.59 -4.65
N GLY A 233 19.74 -10.53 -3.32
CA GLY A 233 20.51 -11.49 -2.51
C GLY A 233 20.04 -12.94 -2.67
N LYS A 234 18.72 -13.16 -2.81
CA LYS A 234 18.14 -14.50 -3.09
C LYS A 234 18.46 -15.03 -4.49
N ILE A 235 18.65 -14.14 -5.47
CA ILE A 235 18.96 -14.50 -6.87
C ILE A 235 20.45 -14.86 -7.01
N VAL A 236 21.35 -14.08 -6.40
CA VAL A 236 22.79 -14.35 -6.42
C VAL A 236 23.15 -15.64 -5.66
N GLY A 237 22.40 -15.98 -4.60
CA GLY A 237 22.56 -17.26 -3.89
C GLY A 237 22.18 -18.52 -4.69
N ARG A 238 21.59 -18.39 -5.89
CA ARG A 238 21.22 -19.52 -6.77
C ARG A 238 22.08 -19.62 -8.04
N SER A 239 22.92 -18.63 -8.35
CA SER A 239 23.74 -18.62 -9.57
C SER A 239 25.22 -18.41 -9.24
N ASN A 240 25.92 -19.53 -9.22
CA ASN A 240 27.36 -19.68 -9.43
C ASN A 240 28.36 -19.20 -8.37
N SER A 241 29.32 -20.10 -8.18
CA SER A 241 30.57 -20.09 -7.45
C SER A 241 31.60 -19.07 -7.97
N ILE A 242 32.41 -18.57 -7.03
CA ILE A 242 33.80 -18.03 -7.14
C ILE A 242 33.97 -16.54 -7.56
N GLU A 243 34.62 -15.79 -6.64
CA GLU A 243 35.40 -14.51 -6.77
C GLU A 243 34.63 -13.21 -7.10
N GLU A 244 34.76 -12.03 -6.47
CA GLU A 244 35.68 -11.43 -5.48
C GLU A 244 34.95 -10.43 -4.52
N GLU A 245 35.63 -10.11 -3.42
CA GLU A 245 35.35 -9.26 -2.22
C GLU A 245 35.07 -7.74 -2.48
N PRO A 246 34.48 -6.92 -1.55
CA PRO A 246 35.10 -6.57 -0.26
C PRO A 246 34.21 -6.56 1.00
N TYR A 247 34.82 -7.16 2.02
CA TYR A 247 34.50 -7.26 3.42
C TYR A 247 33.91 -5.97 3.99
N LEU A 248 32.73 -6.08 4.57
CA LEU A 248 32.45 -5.39 5.83
C LEU A 248 32.38 -6.45 6.92
N ALA A 249 33.35 -6.32 7.82
CA ALA A 249 33.50 -7.10 9.04
C ALA A 249 32.21 -7.05 9.86
N ASN A 250 31.54 -8.19 9.95
CA ASN A 250 30.98 -8.81 11.15
C ASN A 250 30.12 -9.98 10.67
N GLY A 251 30.60 -11.19 10.93
CA GLY A 251 30.02 -12.42 10.43
C GLY A 251 28.63 -12.67 10.99
N GLU A 252 27.62 -12.47 10.15
CA GLU A 252 26.42 -13.30 10.14
C GLU A 252 25.90 -13.27 8.70
N ARG A 253 26.06 -14.39 7.99
CA ARG A 253 25.29 -14.64 6.78
C ARG A 253 23.83 -14.79 7.21
N THR A 254 23.10 -13.69 7.34
CA THR A 254 21.64 -13.75 7.46
C THR A 254 21.12 -14.23 6.11
N THR A 255 20.95 -15.54 5.96
CA THR A 255 20.32 -16.19 4.81
C THR A 255 18.85 -15.76 4.78
N PHE A 256 18.61 -14.59 4.21
CA PHE A 256 17.35 -13.89 4.36
C PHE A 256 16.31 -14.39 3.35
N GLY A 257 15.53 -15.39 3.75
CA GLY A 257 14.20 -15.64 3.23
C GLY A 257 13.18 -14.80 3.99
N ALA A 258 12.51 -13.83 3.36
CA ALA A 258 11.26 -13.28 3.92
C ALA A 258 10.32 -14.44 4.32
N TYR A 259 10.21 -14.71 5.62
CA TYR A 259 9.29 -15.72 6.14
C TYR A 259 7.89 -15.12 6.17
N THR A 260 6.93 -15.79 5.55
CA THR A 260 5.52 -15.41 5.70
C THR A 260 5.05 -15.70 7.13
N ALA A 261 4.00 -15.00 7.59
CA ALA A 261 3.43 -15.23 8.92
C ALA A 261 3.07 -16.72 9.16
N GLU A 262 2.68 -17.44 8.10
CA GLU A 262 2.44 -18.90 8.15
C GLU A 262 3.71 -19.73 8.32
N GLN A 263 4.84 -19.30 7.74
CA GLN A 263 6.13 -19.97 7.92
C GLN A 263 6.66 -19.73 9.33
N ILE A 264 6.54 -18.50 9.84
CA ILE A 264 6.87 -18.17 11.23
C ILE A 264 5.97 -18.97 12.20
N SER A 265 4.68 -19.05 11.92
CA SER A 265 3.72 -19.82 12.74
C SER A 265 3.94 -21.34 12.66
N ARG A 266 4.36 -21.88 11.49
CA ARG A 266 4.79 -23.28 11.37
C ARG A 266 6.09 -23.56 12.11
N VAL A 267 7.06 -22.65 12.04
CA VAL A 267 8.36 -22.77 12.74
C VAL A 267 8.16 -22.71 14.26
N LEU A 268 7.30 -21.83 14.75
CA LEU A 268 7.01 -21.69 16.18
C LEU A 268 6.00 -22.74 16.70
N GLY A 269 5.11 -23.25 15.86
CA GLY A 269 4.07 -24.22 16.23
C GLY A 269 4.51 -25.69 16.17
N SER A 270 5.63 -26.00 15.53
CA SER A 270 6.16 -27.35 15.43
C SER A 270 7.10 -27.62 16.60
N LYS A 271 6.71 -28.49 17.54
CA LYS A 271 7.48 -28.89 18.74
C LYS A 271 8.83 -29.60 18.45
N SER A 272 9.33 -29.60 17.21
CA SER A 272 10.43 -30.45 16.75
C SER A 272 11.37 -29.74 15.76
N LEU A 273 11.72 -28.48 16.01
CA LEU A 273 12.81 -27.80 15.29
C LEU A 273 13.86 -27.36 16.31
N GLU A 274 15.04 -27.99 16.26
CA GLU A 274 16.23 -27.50 16.95
C GLU A 274 16.71 -26.24 16.23
N LEU A 275 16.19 -25.08 16.65
CA LEU A 275 16.67 -23.77 16.20
C LEU A 275 17.97 -23.47 16.93
N ASN A 276 19.02 -23.06 16.21
CA ASN A 276 20.27 -22.66 16.83
C ASN A 276 20.21 -21.20 17.32
N ASP A 277 21.13 -20.78 18.19
CA ASP A 277 21.17 -19.41 18.74
C ASP A 277 21.20 -18.30 17.66
N GLY A 278 21.81 -18.57 16.51
CA GLY A 278 21.81 -17.72 15.32
C GLY A 278 20.44 -17.61 14.64
N ASP A 279 19.63 -18.66 14.66
CA ASP A 279 18.25 -18.62 14.15
C ASP A 279 17.37 -17.73 15.04
N TYR A 280 17.53 -17.83 16.37
CA TYR A 280 16.84 -16.97 17.34
C TYR A 280 17.31 -15.52 17.25
N ARG A 281 18.61 -15.25 17.10
CA ARG A 281 19.14 -13.90 16.88
C ARG A 281 18.61 -13.29 15.59
N SER A 282 18.57 -14.07 14.51
CA SER A 282 18.05 -13.64 13.20
C SER A 282 16.56 -13.36 13.23
N LEU A 283 15.77 -14.23 13.88
CA LEU A 283 14.33 -14.03 14.06
C LEU A 283 14.06 -12.78 14.90
N SER A 284 14.82 -12.58 15.98
CA SER A 284 14.72 -11.40 16.84
C SER A 284 15.05 -10.11 16.07
N ALA A 285 16.08 -10.13 15.23
CA ALA A 285 16.44 -9.00 14.38
C ALA A 285 15.34 -8.68 13.34
N ALA A 286 14.77 -9.69 12.69
CA ALA A 286 13.67 -9.52 11.72
C ALA A 286 12.39 -8.98 12.37
N LEU A 287 12.05 -9.46 13.57
CA LEU A 287 10.92 -8.96 14.35
C LEU A 287 11.15 -7.51 14.79
N LEU A 288 12.34 -7.18 15.28
CA LEU A 288 12.70 -5.82 15.69
C LEU A 288 12.65 -4.85 14.49
N GLU A 289 13.14 -5.28 13.33
CA GLU A 289 13.07 -4.51 12.09
C GLU A 289 11.61 -4.32 11.62
N SER A 290 10.77 -5.36 11.70
CA SER A 290 9.33 -5.25 11.38
C SER A 290 8.59 -4.31 12.34
N CYS A 291 8.91 -4.35 13.63
CA CYS A 291 8.38 -3.41 14.62
C CYS A 291 8.83 -1.98 14.34
N SER A 292 10.09 -1.77 13.97
CA SER A 292 10.63 -0.47 13.58
C SER A 292 9.91 0.09 12.34
N ASP A 293 9.71 -0.73 11.30
CA ASP A 293 8.99 -0.32 10.09
C ASP A 293 7.54 0.10 10.39
N LYS A 294 6.84 -0.64 11.28
CA LYS A 294 5.49 -0.28 11.76
C LYS A 294 5.49 1.02 12.57
N LEU A 295 6.49 1.25 13.41
CA LEU A 295 6.61 2.47 14.21
C LEU A 295 6.80 3.72 13.33
N ILE A 296 7.63 3.60 12.29
CA ILE A 296 7.82 4.66 11.29
C ILE A 296 6.49 4.94 10.59
N ALA A 297 5.81 3.91 10.06
CA ALA A 297 4.51 4.07 9.41
C ALA A 297 3.46 4.76 10.31
N LEU A 298 3.37 4.36 11.58
CA LEU A 298 2.50 5.01 12.56
C LEU A 298 2.87 6.49 12.81
N THR A 299 4.16 6.81 12.82
CA THR A 299 4.64 8.19 12.99
C THR A 299 4.22 9.07 11.81
N HIS A 300 4.33 8.57 10.57
CA HIS A 300 3.84 9.28 9.39
C HIS A 300 2.32 9.48 9.42
N GLN A 301 1.57 8.43 9.77
CA GLN A 301 0.12 8.55 9.90
C GLN A 301 -0.27 9.62 10.94
N ARG A 302 0.44 9.69 12.07
CA ARG A 302 0.22 10.72 13.09
C ARG A 302 0.54 12.13 12.57
N ASN A 303 1.61 12.29 11.80
CA ASN A 303 1.96 13.57 11.19
C ASN A 303 0.92 14.02 10.15
N ALA A 304 0.47 13.11 9.29
CA ALA A 304 -0.61 13.38 8.33
C ALA A 304 -1.91 13.80 9.05
N ASN A 305 -2.30 13.06 10.09
CA ASN A 305 -3.48 13.38 10.91
C ASN A 305 -3.32 14.75 11.61
N LYS A 306 -2.10 15.13 12.02
CA LYS A 306 -1.82 16.44 12.63
C LYS A 306 -2.00 17.58 11.62
N ILE A 307 -1.58 17.40 10.37
CA ILE A 307 -1.77 18.38 9.29
C ILE A 307 -3.28 18.53 8.98
N LEU A 308 -3.99 17.42 8.85
CA LEU A 308 -5.44 17.42 8.63
C LEU A 308 -6.19 18.05 9.80
N GLY A 309 -5.83 17.71 11.04
CA GLY A 309 -6.43 18.28 12.24
C GLY A 309 -6.26 19.81 12.30
N ARG A 310 -5.07 20.32 11.99
CA ARG A 310 -4.84 21.79 11.90
C ARG A 310 -5.72 22.44 10.83
N ARG A 311 -5.89 21.80 9.68
CA ARG A 311 -6.75 22.32 8.61
C ARG A 311 -8.21 22.32 9.00
N VAL A 312 -8.69 21.26 9.66
CA VAL A 312 -10.05 21.20 10.19
C VAL A 312 -10.29 22.31 11.19
N THR A 313 -9.39 22.52 12.16
CA THR A 313 -9.53 23.61 13.14
C THR A 313 -9.52 25.00 12.51
N GLU A 314 -8.73 25.20 11.46
CA GLU A 314 -8.67 26.47 10.72
C GLU A 314 -9.97 26.71 9.93
N LEU A 315 -10.50 25.68 9.26
CA LEU A 315 -11.77 25.75 8.52
C LEU A 315 -12.97 25.94 9.47
N GLU A 316 -12.98 25.28 10.63
CA GLU A 316 -14.00 25.47 11.66
C GLU A 316 -13.99 26.90 12.21
N ALA A 317 -12.80 27.48 12.43
CA ALA A 317 -12.66 28.88 12.84
C ALA A 317 -13.17 29.85 11.76
N GLN A 318 -12.83 29.61 10.49
CA GLN A 318 -13.33 30.41 9.36
C GLN A 318 -14.86 30.32 9.22
N LEU A 319 -15.44 29.12 9.41
CA LEU A 319 -16.90 28.94 9.39
C LEU A 319 -17.58 29.64 10.57
N LEU A 320 -16.99 29.63 11.76
CA LEU A 320 -17.51 30.35 12.92
C LEU A 320 -17.47 31.87 12.71
N GLN A 321 -16.41 32.39 12.10
CA GLN A 321 -16.28 33.81 11.77
C GLN A 321 -17.33 34.25 10.76
N ARG A 322 -17.50 33.51 9.65
CA ARG A 322 -18.56 33.82 8.65
C ARG A 322 -19.97 33.73 9.24
N ASN A 323 -20.25 32.75 10.11
CA ASN A 323 -21.54 32.65 10.80
C ASN A 323 -21.80 33.80 11.81
N SER A 324 -20.75 34.49 12.27
CA SER A 324 -20.90 35.67 13.13
C SER A 324 -21.22 36.94 12.34
N GLU A 325 -20.79 37.01 11.07
CA GLU A 325 -21.09 38.09 10.12
C GLU A 325 -22.48 37.95 9.48
N ASP A 326 -22.98 36.72 9.32
CA ASP A 326 -24.30 36.40 8.75
C ASP A 326 -25.49 36.61 9.74
N LYS A 327 -25.27 37.23 10.91
CA LYS A 327 -26.35 37.63 11.83
C LYS A 327 -27.11 38.87 11.34
N SER A 328 -27.62 38.82 10.11
CA SER A 328 -28.81 39.58 9.71
C SER A 328 -30.05 38.71 10.00
N PRO A 329 -31.15 39.26 10.55
CA PRO A 329 -32.15 38.49 11.27
C PRO A 329 -33.19 37.78 10.39
N ASP A 330 -32.85 37.40 9.15
CA ASP A 330 -33.88 36.99 8.20
C ASP A 330 -33.41 35.89 7.23
N ARG A 331 -33.14 34.68 7.76
CA ARG A 331 -33.24 33.40 7.04
C ARG A 331 -32.95 32.19 7.93
N LEU A 332 -33.75 32.01 8.98
CA LEU A 332 -33.83 30.73 9.69
C LEU A 332 -34.89 29.82 9.05
N GLN A 333 -34.64 29.30 7.84
CA GLN A 333 -35.33 28.09 7.36
C GLN A 333 -34.42 27.32 6.38
N SER A 334 -33.44 26.59 6.91
CA SER A 334 -32.93 25.41 6.22
C SER A 334 -32.68 24.32 7.25
N LYS A 335 -33.44 23.22 7.11
CA LYS A 335 -33.38 22.04 7.98
C LYS A 335 -31.95 21.50 8.00
N ARG A 336 -31.27 21.63 9.14
CA ARG A 336 -30.07 20.83 9.43
C ARG A 336 -30.47 19.37 9.58
N VAL A 337 -29.93 18.50 8.72
CA VAL A 337 -29.80 17.08 9.01
C VAL A 337 -28.50 16.92 9.81
N PRO A 338 -28.51 16.28 10.99
CA PRO A 338 -27.30 16.09 11.77
C PRO A 338 -26.38 15.09 11.08
N PHE A 339 -25.13 15.50 10.84
CA PHE A 339 -24.06 14.61 10.42
C PHE A 339 -23.63 13.77 11.63
N ILE A 340 -23.93 12.48 11.60
CA ILE A 340 -23.48 11.53 12.62
C ILE A 340 -21.98 11.30 12.39
N SER A 341 -21.14 11.73 13.32
CA SER A 341 -19.74 11.35 13.34
C SER A 341 -19.65 9.86 13.71
N VAL A 342 -19.47 8.99 12.72
CA VAL A 342 -19.04 7.62 12.99
C VAL A 342 -17.55 7.67 13.27
N SER A 343 -17.20 7.64 14.55
CA SER A 343 -15.85 7.37 15.02
C SER A 343 -15.47 5.98 14.54
N VAL A 344 -14.65 5.87 13.49
CA VAL A 344 -14.00 4.60 13.14
C VAL A 344 -12.86 4.39 14.14
N GLY A 345 -13.24 3.97 15.34
CA GLY A 345 -12.32 3.36 16.29
C GLY A 345 -11.97 1.98 15.75
N VAL A 346 -10.68 1.73 15.53
CA VAL A 346 -10.18 0.37 15.33
C VAL A 346 -10.37 -0.34 16.67
N GLN A 347 -11.43 -1.15 16.76
CA GLN A 347 -11.62 -2.08 17.85
C GLN A 347 -10.52 -3.14 17.72
N CYS A 348 -9.50 -3.07 18.58
CA CYS A 348 -8.59 -4.17 18.78
C CYS A 348 -9.34 -5.20 19.64
N ASP A 349 -9.91 -6.24 19.01
CA ASP A 349 -10.38 -7.42 19.74
C ASP A 349 -9.16 -8.08 20.39
N VAL A 350 -9.01 -7.84 21.70
CA VAL A 350 -8.15 -8.62 22.56
C VAL A 350 -9.02 -9.77 23.07
N ASP A 351 -8.92 -10.92 22.40
CA ASP A 351 -9.48 -12.17 22.91
C ASP A 351 -8.89 -12.46 24.30
N GLN A 352 -9.70 -12.29 25.34
CA GLN A 352 -9.42 -12.86 26.65
C GLN A 352 -9.69 -14.38 26.60
N PRO A 353 -8.78 -15.22 27.12
CA PRO A 353 -9.01 -16.65 27.17
C PRO A 353 -10.14 -16.96 28.17
N THR A 354 -11.20 -17.60 27.69
CA THR A 354 -12.24 -18.17 28.54
C THR A 354 -11.65 -19.30 29.36
N SER A 355 -11.70 -19.11 30.68
CA SER A 355 -11.34 -20.09 31.67
C SER A 355 -12.16 -21.37 31.54
N ILE A 356 -11.45 -22.47 31.73
CA ILE A 356 -11.90 -23.84 31.94
C ILE A 356 -12.99 -23.91 33.03
N ASN A 357 -14.05 -24.64 32.75
CA ASN A 357 -14.69 -25.56 33.69
C ASN A 357 -15.29 -26.75 32.92
#